data_AF-A0A972RJV5-F1
#
_entry.id   AF-A0A972RJV5-F1
#
_cell.length_a   1.000
_cell.length_b   1.000
_cell.length_c   1.000
_cell.angle_alpha   90.00
_cell.angle_beta   90.00
_cell.angle_gamma   90.00
#
_symmetry.space_group_name_H-M   'P 1'
#
loop_
_entity.id
_entity.type
_entity.pdbx_description
1 polymer ?
#
loop_
_entity_poly.entity_id
_entity_poly.type
_entity_poly.pdbx_seq_one_letter_code
_entity_poly.pdbx_strand_id
1 'polypeptide(L)'
;MSPSAHVMCPYCGQINRVPQDRLQQDPKCGGCKQALFIGKPIELGNSNFDRYMANTGLPVVVDFWASWCGPCKMMAPVFEQLAAEMSSRVVFAKVNTETEQNLAGQYRIQSIPTLALFRSGREINRMAGAMDTTSLRQWIDQSLSK
;
A
#
# COMPACT_ATOMS: atom_id res chain seq x y z
N MET A 1 25.73 -2.02 -10.62
CA MET A 1 25.01 -1.81 -9.35
C MET A 1 23.52 -1.84 -9.66
N SER A 2 22.75 -2.73 -9.05
CA SER A 2 21.29 -2.76 -9.23
C SER A 2 20.65 -1.47 -8.67
N PRO A 3 19.61 -0.92 -9.30
CA PRO A 3 18.84 0.17 -8.71
C PRO A 3 18.37 -0.21 -7.30
N SER A 4 18.28 0.76 -6.40
CA SER A 4 17.81 0.53 -5.03
C SER A 4 16.41 1.13 -4.84
N ALA A 5 15.54 0.41 -4.15
CA ALA A 5 14.29 0.94 -3.65
C ALA A 5 14.48 1.50 -2.23
N HIS A 6 13.80 2.60 -1.92
CA HIS A 6 13.62 3.05 -0.55
C HIS A 6 12.39 2.36 0.04
N VAL A 7 12.53 1.71 1.18
CA VAL A 7 11.45 1.00 1.86
C VAL A 7 11.35 1.55 3.28
N MET A 8 10.24 2.19 3.61
CA MET A 8 9.97 2.67 4.95
C MET A 8 9.55 1.50 5.84
N CYS A 9 10.25 1.29 6.95
CA CYS A 9 9.96 0.19 7.88
C CYS A 9 8.59 0.41 8.54
N PRO A 10 7.68 -0.58 8.50
CA PRO A 10 6.34 -0.44 9.07
C PRO A 10 6.33 -0.36 10.61
N TYR A 11 7.43 -0.72 11.27
CA TYR A 11 7.52 -0.76 12.74
C TYR A 11 8.14 0.50 13.36
N CYS A 12 9.19 1.04 12.74
CA CYS A 12 9.95 2.16 13.32
C CYS A 12 10.04 3.38 12.38
N GLY A 13 9.50 3.30 11.17
CA GLY A 13 9.54 4.38 10.19
C GLY A 13 10.92 4.68 9.58
N GLN A 14 11.96 3.89 9.91
CA GLN A 14 13.27 4.05 9.29
C GLN A 14 13.19 3.74 7.78
N ILE A 15 13.78 4.62 6.98
CA ILE A 15 13.90 4.42 5.52
C ILE A 15 15.11 3.52 5.27
N ASN A 16 14.87 2.42 4.55
CA ASN A 16 15.88 1.43 4.22
C ASN A 16 16.13 1.44 2.72
N ARG A 17 17.39 1.56 2.32
CA ARG A 17 17.79 1.39 0.93
C ARG A 17 18.03 -0.09 0.67
N VAL A 18 17.18 -0.71 -0.15
CA VAL A 18 17.25 -2.14 -0.49
C VAL A 18 17.58 -2.28 -1.97
N PRO A 19 18.68 -2.97 -2.36
CA PRO A 19 18.94 -3.31 -3.75
C PRO A 19 17.79 -4.12 -4.35
N GLN A 20 17.40 -3.83 -5.60
CA GLN A 20 16.27 -4.51 -6.24
C GLN A 20 16.38 -6.05 -6.24
N ASP A 21 17.58 -6.57 -6.46
CA ASP A 21 17.90 -8.01 -6.43
C ASP A 21 17.76 -8.66 -5.04
N ARG A 22 17.65 -7.86 -3.98
CA ARG A 22 17.49 -8.32 -2.59
C ARG A 22 16.08 -8.11 -2.03
N LEU A 23 15.15 -7.53 -2.80
CA LEU A 23 13.78 -7.31 -2.32
C LEU A 23 13.06 -8.62 -1.97
N GLN A 24 13.41 -9.73 -2.63
CA GLN A 24 12.84 -11.06 -2.38
C GLN A 24 13.64 -11.91 -1.37
N GLN A 25 14.68 -11.34 -0.73
CA GLN A 25 15.56 -12.06 0.19
C GLN A 25 15.27 -11.69 1.67
N ASP A 26 14.01 -11.49 2.01
CA ASP A 26 13.53 -11.12 3.36
C ASP A 26 14.37 -10.02 4.05
N PRO A 27 14.52 -8.84 3.41
CA PRO A 27 15.37 -7.79 3.95
C PRO A 27 14.83 -7.29 5.30
N LYS A 28 15.75 -7.07 6.23
CA LYS A 28 15.47 -6.55 7.58
C LYS A 28 15.78 -5.07 7.68
N CYS A 29 15.04 -4.36 8.52
CA CYS A 29 15.28 -2.96 8.83
C CYS A 29 16.66 -2.78 9.49
N GLY A 30 17.45 -1.81 9.03
CA GLY A 30 18.74 -1.45 9.61
C GLY A 30 18.65 -0.95 11.04
N GLY A 31 17.53 -0.33 11.42
CA GLY A 31 17.28 0.20 12.77
C GLY A 31 16.76 -0.87 13.73
N CYS A 32 15.51 -1.29 13.57
CA CYS A 32 14.84 -2.19 14.51
C CYS A 32 15.00 -3.69 14.22
N LYS A 33 15.69 -4.08 13.13
CA LYS A 33 15.95 -5.47 12.70
C LYS A 33 14.71 -6.32 12.35
N GLN A 34 13.51 -5.75 12.41
CA GLN A 34 12.29 -6.42 11.94
C GLN A 34 12.28 -6.59 10.42
N ALA A 35 11.51 -7.55 9.92
CA ALA A 35 11.30 -7.74 8.48
C ALA A 35 10.68 -6.47 7.87
N LEU A 36 11.16 -6.06 6.69
CA LEU A 36 10.59 -4.91 5.97
C LEU A 36 9.27 -5.26 5.30
N PHE A 37 9.15 -6.50 4.83
CA PHE A 37 7.95 -7.02 4.18
C PHE A 37 7.27 -8.00 5.12
N ILE A 38 6.08 -7.62 5.59
CA ILE A 38 5.33 -8.38 6.60
C ILE A 38 4.16 -9.15 6.00
N GLY A 39 3.95 -9.03 4.68
CA GLY A 39 2.85 -9.68 3.96
C GLY A 39 1.47 -9.22 4.42
N LYS A 40 1.35 -8.02 4.99
CA LYS A 40 0.10 -7.46 5.52
C LYS A 40 -0.08 -6.02 5.10
N PRO A 41 -1.33 -5.55 4.93
CA PRO A 41 -1.59 -4.14 4.77
C PRO A 41 -1.11 -3.34 5.97
N ILE A 42 -0.56 -2.15 5.72
CA ILE A 42 -0.20 -1.18 6.77
C ILE A 42 -1.31 -0.14 6.93
N GLU A 43 -1.53 0.34 8.14
CA GLU A 43 -2.46 1.44 8.38
C GLU A 43 -1.76 2.78 8.16
N LEU A 44 -2.34 3.60 7.29
CA LEU A 44 -1.92 4.98 7.06
C LEU A 44 -3.04 5.95 7.45
N GLY A 45 -2.65 7.13 7.88
CA GLY A 45 -3.54 8.22 8.26
C GLY A 45 -2.85 9.56 8.13
N ASN A 46 -3.54 10.63 8.56
CA ASN A 46 -3.09 12.00 8.40
C ASN A 46 -1.66 12.25 8.94
N SER A 47 -1.25 11.52 9.99
CA SER A 47 0.06 11.71 10.63
C SER A 47 1.24 11.11 9.88
N ASN A 48 1.01 10.12 9.00
CA ASN A 48 2.08 9.35 8.36
C ASN A 48 1.96 9.19 6.85
N PHE A 49 0.80 9.49 6.24
CA PHE A 49 0.53 9.23 4.83
C PHE A 49 1.50 9.95 3.90
N ASP A 50 1.61 11.27 4.02
CA ASP A 50 2.46 12.08 3.12
C ASP A 50 3.93 11.69 3.25
N ARG A 51 4.39 11.48 4.49
CA ARG A 51 5.75 10.99 4.76
C ARG A 51 5.97 9.63 4.11
N TYR A 52 5.02 8.71 4.22
CA TYR A 52 5.13 7.38 3.64
C TYR A 52 5.23 7.46 2.11
N MET A 53 4.33 8.21 1.47
CA MET A 53 4.29 8.39 0.02
C MET A 53 5.54 9.07 -0.54
N ALA A 54 6.11 10.02 0.19
CA ALA A 54 7.33 10.72 -0.21
C ALA A 54 8.61 9.87 -0.11
N ASN A 55 8.61 8.85 0.77
CA ASN A 55 9.83 8.11 1.13
C ASN A 55 9.82 6.64 0.72
N THR A 56 8.72 6.14 0.16
CA THR A 56 8.65 4.79 -0.42
C THR A 56 8.95 4.82 -1.91
N GLY A 57 9.89 3.97 -2.33
CA GLY A 57 10.25 3.76 -3.73
C GLY A 57 9.45 2.65 -4.40
N LEU A 58 8.68 1.88 -3.63
CA LEU A 58 7.78 0.85 -4.17
C LEU A 58 6.41 1.46 -4.49
N PRO A 59 5.68 0.93 -5.48
CA PRO A 59 4.28 1.25 -5.68
C PRO A 59 3.45 0.94 -4.42
N VAL A 60 2.46 1.78 -4.14
CA VAL A 60 1.56 1.62 -2.98
C VAL A 60 0.12 1.55 -3.46
N VAL A 61 -0.59 0.47 -3.15
CA VAL A 61 -2.04 0.41 -3.29
C VAL A 61 -2.66 0.78 -1.95
N VAL A 62 -3.56 1.77 -1.95
CA VAL A 62 -4.30 2.21 -0.77
C VAL A 62 -5.76 1.78 -0.91
N ASP A 63 -6.29 1.06 0.09
CA ASP A 63 -7.72 0.81 0.28
C ASP A 63 -8.30 1.85 1.25
N PHE A 64 -9.11 2.76 0.71
CA PHE A 64 -9.92 3.70 1.49
C PHE A 64 -11.22 3.00 1.90
N TRP A 65 -11.38 2.75 3.19
CA TRP A 65 -12.42 1.87 3.72
C TRP A 65 -13.14 2.46 4.95
N ALA A 66 -14.16 1.76 5.45
CA ALA A 66 -14.82 2.02 6.73
C ALA A 66 -15.34 0.73 7.35
N SER A 67 -15.51 0.70 8.68
CA SER A 67 -15.87 -0.50 9.45
C SER A 67 -17.33 -0.95 9.26
N TRP A 68 -18.24 -0.02 8.98
CA TRP A 68 -19.66 -0.31 8.72
C TRP A 68 -19.93 -0.74 7.26
N CYS A 69 -18.95 -0.56 6.36
CA CYS A 69 -19.09 -0.80 4.94
C CYS A 69 -19.04 -2.31 4.61
N GLY A 70 -20.16 -2.90 4.21
CA GLY A 70 -20.27 -4.31 3.81
C GLY A 70 -19.28 -4.70 2.69
N PRO A 71 -19.24 -3.99 1.56
CA PRO A 71 -18.26 -4.26 0.50
C PRO A 71 -16.80 -4.16 0.95
N CYS A 72 -16.48 -3.25 1.87
CA CYS A 72 -15.14 -3.13 2.43
C CYS A 72 -14.74 -4.37 3.24
N LYS A 73 -15.68 -4.98 3.98
CA LYS A 73 -15.45 -6.25 4.68
C LYS A 73 -15.18 -7.40 3.71
N MET A 74 -15.83 -7.41 2.55
CA MET A 74 -15.54 -8.41 1.49
C MET A 74 -14.19 -8.17 0.81
N MET A 75 -13.79 -6.91 0.65
CA MET A 75 -12.51 -6.52 0.04
C MET A 75 -11.31 -6.85 0.94
N ALA A 76 -11.46 -6.76 2.26
CA ALA A 76 -10.38 -6.95 3.23
C ALA A 76 -9.58 -8.27 3.06
N PRO A 77 -10.19 -9.47 3.01
CA PRO A 77 -9.44 -10.72 2.84
C PRO A 77 -8.73 -10.80 1.47
N VAL A 78 -9.34 -10.27 0.42
CA VAL A 78 -8.73 -10.19 -0.93
C VAL A 78 -7.48 -9.29 -0.89
N PHE A 79 -7.59 -8.15 -0.20
CA PHE A 79 -6.49 -7.20 -0.05
C PHE A 79 -5.34 -7.77 0.79
N GLU A 80 -5.65 -8.47 1.88
CA GLU A 80 -4.65 -9.18 2.71
C GLU A 80 -3.93 -10.29 1.95
N GLN A 81 -4.66 -11.08 1.15
CA GLN A 81 -4.07 -12.14 0.33
C GLN A 81 -3.02 -11.57 -0.64
N LEU A 82 -3.37 -10.52 -1.40
CA LEU A 82 -2.42 -9.93 -2.34
C LEU A 82 -1.29 -9.18 -1.64
N ALA A 83 -1.52 -8.62 -0.45
CA ALA A 83 -0.46 -8.04 0.37
C ALA A 83 0.61 -9.08 0.71
N ALA A 84 0.22 -10.32 1.00
CA ALA A 84 1.16 -11.42 1.22
C ALA A 84 1.89 -11.81 -0.08
N GLU A 85 1.13 -12.03 -1.16
CA GLU A 85 1.66 -12.53 -2.44
C GLU A 85 2.55 -11.51 -3.18
N MET A 86 2.39 -10.21 -2.93
CA MET A 86 3.09 -9.13 -3.66
C MET A 86 3.98 -8.26 -2.76
N SER A 87 4.22 -8.65 -1.51
CA SER A 87 4.86 -7.83 -0.47
C SER A 87 6.19 -7.17 -0.84
N SER A 88 7.01 -7.81 -1.69
CA SER A 88 8.30 -7.29 -2.16
C SER A 88 8.22 -6.41 -3.42
N ARG A 89 7.04 -6.35 -4.06
CA ARG A 89 6.78 -5.62 -5.32
C ARG A 89 5.87 -4.42 -5.12
N VAL A 90 4.88 -4.55 -4.24
CA VAL A 90 3.83 -3.56 -4.00
C VAL A 90 3.52 -3.51 -2.52
N VAL A 91 3.47 -2.29 -1.97
CA VAL A 91 3.00 -2.06 -0.60
C VAL A 91 1.48 -1.96 -0.63
N PHE A 92 0.83 -2.65 0.31
CA PHE A 92 -0.60 -2.54 0.54
C PHE A 92 -0.82 -1.69 1.78
N ALA A 93 -1.66 -0.68 1.67
CA ALA A 93 -1.99 0.23 2.75
C ALA A 93 -3.50 0.39 2.88
N LYS A 94 -3.97 0.67 4.08
CA LYS A 94 -5.37 0.94 4.38
C LYS A 94 -5.49 2.32 5.02
N VAL A 95 -6.58 3.01 4.69
CA VAL A 95 -6.96 4.29 5.29
C VAL A 95 -8.42 4.18 5.73
N ASN A 96 -8.67 4.25 7.04
CA ASN A 96 -10.03 4.31 7.56
C ASN A 96 -10.59 5.73 7.38
N THR A 97 -11.55 5.87 6.47
CA THR A 97 -12.18 7.15 6.13
C THR A 97 -13.06 7.72 7.25
N GLU A 98 -13.46 6.90 8.24
CA GLU A 98 -14.21 7.38 9.40
C GLU A 98 -13.34 8.23 10.33
N THR A 99 -12.10 7.79 10.53
CA THR A 99 -11.13 8.44 11.44
C THR A 99 -10.25 9.44 10.70
N GLU A 100 -9.95 9.21 9.42
CA GLU A 100 -9.06 10.02 8.60
C GLU A 100 -9.82 10.91 7.60
N GLN A 101 -10.82 11.66 8.09
CA GLN A 101 -11.74 12.45 7.24
C GLN A 101 -11.02 13.49 6.36
N ASN A 102 -9.99 14.15 6.89
CA ASN A 102 -9.19 15.12 6.13
C ASN A 102 -8.52 14.46 4.92
N LEU A 103 -7.92 13.28 5.13
CA LEU A 103 -7.28 12.50 4.08
C LEU A 103 -8.32 12.02 3.04
N ALA A 104 -9.48 11.55 3.50
CA ALA A 104 -10.59 11.18 2.63
C ALA A 104 -11.06 12.36 1.76
N GLY A 105 -11.16 13.56 2.35
CA GLY A 105 -11.49 14.79 1.64
C GLY A 105 -10.43 15.20 0.63
N GLN A 106 -9.15 15.16 1.02
CA GLN A 106 -8.00 15.47 0.15
C GLN A 106 -7.97 14.59 -1.11
N TYR A 107 -8.22 13.29 -0.96
CA TYR A 107 -8.26 12.33 -2.07
C TYR A 107 -9.64 12.21 -2.75
N ARG A 108 -10.60 13.04 -2.34
CA ARG A 108 -11.97 13.12 -2.87
C ARG A 108 -12.66 11.75 -2.89
N ILE A 109 -12.60 11.02 -1.78
CA ILE A 109 -13.22 9.71 -1.65
C ILE A 109 -14.73 9.89 -1.56
N GLN A 110 -15.46 9.44 -2.59
CA GLN A 110 -16.92 9.57 -2.69
C GLN A 110 -17.66 8.25 -2.45
N SER A 111 -16.97 7.12 -2.57
CA SER A 111 -17.49 5.78 -2.37
C SER A 111 -16.42 4.91 -1.73
N ILE A 112 -16.84 3.89 -0.99
CA ILE A 112 -15.91 2.93 -0.37
C ILE A 112 -16.36 1.47 -0.64
N PRO A 113 -15.42 0.52 -0.81
CA PRO A 113 -13.98 0.76 -0.85
C PRO A 113 -13.57 1.54 -2.12
N THR A 114 -12.56 2.39 -2.00
CA THR A 114 -11.86 2.98 -3.16
C THR A 114 -10.41 2.53 -3.08
N LEU A 115 -9.93 1.93 -4.15
CA LEU A 115 -8.54 1.52 -4.32
C LEU A 115 -7.82 2.58 -5.14
N ALA A 116 -6.73 3.13 -4.61
CA ALA A 116 -5.87 4.09 -5.34
C ALA A 116 -4.44 3.56 -5.38
N LEU A 117 -3.85 3.53 -6.57
CA LEU A 117 -2.47 3.09 -6.77
C LEU A 117 -1.57 4.30 -6.97
N PHE A 118 -0.51 4.33 -6.17
CA PHE A 118 0.52 5.36 -6.18
C PHE A 118 1.84 4.80 -6.68
N ARG A 119 2.57 5.62 -7.44
CA ARG A 119 3.96 5.39 -7.83
C ARG A 119 4.72 6.70 -7.68
N SER A 120 5.83 6.67 -6.93
CA SER A 120 6.65 7.86 -6.66
C SER A 120 5.84 9.03 -6.08
N GLY A 121 4.97 8.74 -5.11
CA GLY A 121 4.10 9.72 -4.44
C GLY A 121 2.95 10.28 -5.28
N ARG A 122 2.78 9.81 -6.53
CA ARG A 122 1.69 10.26 -7.42
C ARG A 122 0.68 9.15 -7.62
N GLU A 123 -0.60 9.50 -7.55
CA GLU A 123 -1.68 8.61 -7.94
C GLU A 123 -1.62 8.37 -9.46
N ILE A 124 -1.58 7.09 -9.87
CA ILE A 124 -1.50 6.68 -11.27
C ILE A 124 -2.75 5.95 -11.76
N ASN A 125 -3.55 5.40 -10.84
CA ASN A 125 -4.83 4.78 -11.16
C ASN A 125 -5.72 4.74 -9.92
N ARG A 126 -7.04 4.71 -10.11
CA ARG A 126 -8.02 4.47 -9.06
C ARG A 126 -9.18 3.60 -9.55
N MET A 127 -9.78 2.86 -8.63
CA MET A 127 -10.97 2.03 -8.85
C MET A 127 -11.88 2.13 -7.64
N ALA A 128 -13.19 2.29 -7.87
CA ALA A 128 -14.19 2.25 -6.82
C ALA A 128 -14.89 0.88 -6.83
N GLY A 129 -15.19 0.36 -5.64
CA GLY A 129 -15.89 -0.91 -5.43
C GLY A 129 -14.97 -2.07 -5.08
N ALA A 130 -15.55 -3.10 -4.49
CA ALA A 130 -14.85 -4.33 -4.13
C ALA A 130 -14.56 -5.18 -5.39
N MET A 131 -13.45 -5.89 -5.36
CA MET A 131 -12.98 -6.76 -6.44
C MET A 131 -12.57 -8.12 -5.87
N ASP A 132 -12.61 -9.17 -6.69
CA ASP A 132 -11.95 -10.44 -6.34
C ASP A 132 -10.42 -10.37 -6.53
N THR A 133 -9.72 -11.38 -6.02
CA THR A 133 -8.25 -11.48 -6.05
C THR A 133 -7.68 -11.40 -7.47
N THR A 134 -8.32 -12.07 -8.43
CA THR A 134 -7.87 -12.08 -9.83
C THR A 134 -7.98 -10.69 -10.44
N SER A 135 -9.12 -10.05 -10.27
CA SER A 135 -9.41 -8.74 -10.83
C SER A 135 -8.54 -7.66 -10.21
N LEU A 136 -8.32 -7.69 -8.88
CA LEU A 136 -7.41 -6.75 -8.22
C LEU A 136 -5.97 -6.93 -8.71
N ARG A 137 -5.47 -8.17 -8.78
CA ARG A 137 -4.13 -8.46 -9.31
C ARG A 137 -3.95 -7.91 -10.72
N GLN A 138 -4.91 -8.18 -11.61
CA GLN A 138 -4.87 -7.68 -12.99
C GLN A 138 -4.87 -6.16 -13.04
N TRP A 139 -5.72 -5.49 -12.24
CA TRP A 139 -5.75 -4.04 -12.17
C TRP A 139 -4.40 -3.45 -11.71
N ILE A 140 -3.75 -4.06 -10.69
CA ILE A 140 -2.42 -3.64 -10.24
C ILE A 140 -1.39 -3.81 -11.37
N ASP A 141 -1.28 -5.01 -11.96
CA ASP A 141 -0.26 -5.31 -12.97
C ASP A 141 -0.44 -4.44 -14.24
N GLN A 142 -1.67 -4.22 -14.70
CA GLN A 142 -1.96 -3.34 -15.83
C GLN A 142 -1.60 -1.88 -15.54
N SER A 143 -1.89 -1.41 -14.33
CA SER A 143 -1.58 -0.04 -13.94
C SER A 143 -0.08 0.20 -13.82
N LEU A 144 0.69 -0.82 -13.43
CA LEU A 144 2.14 -0.74 -13.31
C LEU A 144 2.87 -0.90 -14.65
N SER A 145 2.20 -1.41 -15.68
CA SER A 145 2.77 -1.59 -17.02
C SER A 145 2.64 -0.36 -17.92
N LYS A 146 1.89 0.66 -17.47
CA LYS A 146 1.83 1.99 -18.09
C LYS A 146 3.01 2.86 -17.66
#